data_AF-A0A9P1G910-F1
#
_entry.id   AF-A0A9P1G910-F1
#
_cell.length_a   1.000
_cell.length_b   1.000
_cell.length_c   1.000
_cell.angle_alpha   90.00
_cell.angle_beta   90.00
_cell.angle_gamma   90.00
#
_symmetry.space_group_name_H-M   'P 1'
#
loop_
_entity.id
_entity.type
_entity.pdbx_description
1 polymer ?
#
loop_
_entity_poly.entity_id
_entity_poly.type
_entity_poly.pdbx_seq_one_letter_code
_entity_poly.pdbx_strand_id
1 'polypeptide(L)'
;MDPLLIVTVAVVLLLVSCGAFGAGCLWKRHQEKKNVDGANPDLELQPAAGHGQVALPRQPQSPTKPSLLALIPTSSVRKVLPPSVQCSGQISAQWPRRKVAFFTVESGSFKAFGHRYSIEHPDEPQLTKFHWADGTLQTLGRVDRNTIEWQTNHSNPEWQRFLWVCTPECTHGSTSHATEFSASSYKCSICRSSGNEKHWQCVEHNVHFCCNCAVPPLKPPTLGVSVRYVVDVFPPLARSATGAQNPDFYAMCPRLALGEHGLGFRKTCPRDGRPNCSLLDALEDQYSGKVTHFVSWCWGYTLQDFVSAVSAWLRRSQLTPDDVFLWVCFFCNNQYRIMDEGTKTGSDELKAVFETHLAEAGQMLVLLDKAWLCLFFLDRVIASVYQEGHQSVDHDD
;
A
#
# COMPACT_ATOMS: atom_id res chain seq x y z
N MET A 1 -6.09 18.98 18.44
CA MET A 1 -4.65 18.77 18.64
C MET A 1 -3.95 19.16 17.36
N ASP A 2 -2.88 19.95 17.46
CA ASP A 2 -2.07 20.36 16.31
C ASP A 2 -1.45 19.11 15.63
N PRO A 3 -1.59 18.92 14.31
CA PRO A 3 -0.91 17.85 13.58
C PRO A 3 0.60 17.82 13.81
N LEU A 4 1.25 18.98 13.99
CA LEU A 4 2.69 19.08 14.26
C LEU A 4 3.04 18.46 15.62
N LEU A 5 2.18 18.70 16.62
CA LEU A 5 2.35 18.20 17.97
C LEU A 5 2.23 16.66 18.06
N ILE A 6 1.26 16.09 17.33
CA ILE A 6 1.11 14.63 17.22
C ILE A 6 2.35 14.02 16.55
N VAL A 7 2.89 14.69 15.55
CA VAL A 7 4.12 14.31 14.84
C VAL A 7 5.34 14.37 15.77
N THR A 8 5.57 15.46 16.48
CA THR A 8 6.70 15.59 17.42
C THR A 8 6.67 14.49 18.47
N VAL A 9 5.51 14.29 19.12
CA VAL A 9 5.34 13.25 20.13
C VAL A 9 5.62 11.87 19.53
N ALA A 10 5.03 11.54 18.38
CA ALA A 10 5.23 10.25 17.75
C ALA A 10 6.68 10.00 17.30
N VAL A 11 7.39 11.02 16.82
CA VAL A 11 8.80 10.91 16.44
C VAL A 11 9.67 10.63 17.67
N VAL A 12 9.42 11.29 18.80
CA VAL A 12 10.12 11.00 20.06
C VAL A 12 9.83 9.57 20.52
N LEU A 13 8.56 9.12 20.43
CA LEU A 13 8.16 7.75 20.73
C LEU A 13 8.89 6.73 19.83
N LEU A 14 8.99 7.02 18.53
CA LEU A 14 9.63 6.17 17.54
C LEU A 14 11.13 6.12 17.70
N LEU A 15 11.80 7.23 17.98
CA LEU A 15 13.26 7.24 18.20
C LEU A 15 13.66 6.48 19.46
N VAL A 16 12.84 6.49 20.51
CA VAL A 16 13.06 5.67 21.71
C VAL A 16 12.84 4.18 21.42
N SER A 17 11.85 3.86 20.59
CA SER A 17 11.52 2.48 20.18
C SER A 17 12.53 1.91 19.15
N CYS A 18 13.03 2.75 18.25
CA CYS A 18 13.94 2.41 17.15
C CYS A 18 15.43 2.64 17.49
N GLY A 19 15.79 3.36 18.54
CA GLY A 19 17.18 3.44 19.02
C GLY A 19 17.78 2.04 19.35
N ALA A 20 16.93 1.04 19.56
CA ALA A 20 17.31 -0.36 19.72
C ALA A 20 17.46 -1.14 18.38
N PHE A 21 16.99 -0.63 17.24
CA PHE A 21 16.99 -1.32 15.95
C PHE A 21 18.42 -1.54 15.39
N GLY A 22 19.28 -0.53 15.51
CA GLY A 22 20.66 -0.60 15.00
C GLY A 22 21.59 -1.46 15.86
N ALA A 23 21.41 -1.45 17.18
CA ALA A 23 22.28 -2.19 18.10
C ALA A 23 21.78 -3.63 18.38
N GLY A 24 20.47 -3.84 18.51
CA GLY A 24 19.91 -5.12 18.96
C GLY A 24 19.99 -6.24 17.91
N CYS A 25 19.63 -5.95 16.65
CA CYS A 25 19.65 -6.94 15.57
C CYS A 25 21.08 -7.32 15.14
N LEU A 26 22.03 -6.38 15.17
CA LEU A 26 23.45 -6.63 14.90
C LEU A 26 24.15 -7.40 16.04
N TRP A 27 23.80 -7.12 17.29
CA TRP A 27 24.41 -7.77 18.46
C TRP A 27 24.04 -9.25 18.58
N LYS A 28 22.77 -9.62 18.31
CA LYS A 28 22.30 -11.01 18.42
C LYS A 28 22.90 -11.91 17.32
N ARG A 29 23.12 -11.37 16.11
CA ARG A 29 23.77 -12.09 14.99
C ARG A 29 25.26 -12.38 15.25
N HIS A 30 25.94 -11.56 16.06
CA HIS A 30 27.33 -11.82 16.47
C HIS A 30 27.43 -12.94 17.54
N GLN A 31 26.34 -13.20 18.28
CA GLN A 31 26.24 -14.31 19.23
C GLN A 31 25.84 -15.62 18.55
N GLU A 32 24.90 -15.59 17.60
CA GLU A 32 24.44 -16.79 16.89
C GLU A 32 25.47 -17.36 15.91
N LYS A 33 26.36 -16.51 15.36
CA LYS A 33 27.48 -16.99 14.51
C LYS A 33 28.55 -17.79 15.28
N LYS A 34 28.49 -17.84 16.61
CA LYS A 34 29.38 -18.66 17.45
C LYS A 34 28.81 -20.02 17.86
N ASN A 35 27.55 -20.33 17.55
CA ASN A 35 26.84 -21.47 18.15
C ASN A 35 26.13 -22.43 17.19
N VAL A 36 26.49 -22.47 15.90
CA VAL A 36 25.92 -23.46 14.96
C VAL A 36 27.03 -24.18 14.20
N ASP A 37 27.72 -25.06 14.91
CA ASP A 37 28.30 -26.28 14.35
C ASP A 37 27.64 -27.47 15.07
N GLY A 38 26.80 -28.22 14.36
CA GLY A 38 26.32 -29.53 14.79
C GLY A 38 24.80 -29.67 14.91
N ALA A 39 24.15 -30.17 13.84
CA ALA A 39 23.38 -31.41 13.85
C ALA A 39 22.57 -31.58 12.54
N ASN A 40 22.61 -32.80 12.01
CA ASN A 40 21.98 -33.30 10.78
C ASN A 40 20.49 -33.67 11.03
N PRO A 41 19.64 -33.74 9.99
CA PRO A 41 18.19 -33.94 10.09
C PRO A 41 17.81 -35.41 9.94
N ASP A 42 16.61 -35.78 10.41
CA ASP A 42 15.80 -36.86 9.83
C ASP A 42 14.39 -36.79 10.44
N LEU A 43 13.37 -36.51 9.61
CA LEU A 43 12.00 -36.93 9.91
C LEU A 43 11.18 -37.06 8.62
N GLU A 44 10.86 -38.32 8.34
CA GLU A 44 10.09 -38.88 7.25
C GLU A 44 8.59 -38.54 7.41
N LEU A 45 7.93 -38.11 6.33
CA LEU A 45 6.47 -37.90 6.28
C LEU A 45 5.86 -38.83 5.22
N GLN A 46 4.89 -39.65 5.63
CA GLN A 46 4.06 -40.48 4.74
C GLN A 46 2.81 -39.73 4.27
N PRO A 47 2.26 -40.04 3.07
CA PRO A 47 1.06 -39.41 2.54
C PRO A 47 -0.20 -40.22 2.84
N ALA A 48 -1.32 -39.53 3.09
CA ALA A 48 -2.66 -40.11 3.08
C ALA A 48 -3.50 -39.50 1.95
N ALA A 49 -4.04 -40.38 1.11
CA ALA A 49 -4.98 -40.10 0.04
C ALA A 49 -6.43 -40.07 0.54
N GLY A 50 -7.32 -39.36 -0.15
CA GLY A 50 -8.76 -39.43 0.07
C GLY A 50 -9.57 -38.58 -0.91
N HIS A 51 -10.17 -39.24 -1.90
CA HIS A 51 -11.05 -38.69 -2.94
C HIS A 51 -12.42 -38.24 -2.40
N GLY A 52 -13.03 -37.26 -3.08
CA GLY A 52 -14.46 -36.96 -2.99
C GLY A 52 -14.94 -35.97 -4.05
N GLN A 53 -15.32 -36.47 -5.23
CA GLN A 53 -16.07 -35.72 -6.25
C GLN A 53 -17.55 -35.69 -5.89
N VAL A 54 -18.21 -34.53 -6.03
CA VAL A 54 -19.68 -34.41 -6.05
C VAL A 54 -20.10 -33.54 -7.23
N ALA A 55 -21.10 -34.02 -7.95
CA ALA A 55 -21.56 -33.57 -9.26
C ALA A 55 -22.54 -32.38 -9.23
N LEU A 56 -22.55 -31.64 -10.34
CA LEU A 56 -23.51 -30.60 -10.75
C LEU A 56 -24.91 -31.16 -11.07
N PRO A 57 -25.94 -30.30 -11.02
CA PRO A 57 -27.04 -30.37 -11.98
C PRO A 57 -27.20 -29.10 -12.85
N ARG A 58 -27.73 -29.34 -14.05
CA ARG A 58 -27.93 -28.42 -15.19
C ARG A 58 -29.18 -27.52 -15.06
N GLN A 59 -29.15 -26.46 -15.89
CA GLN A 59 -30.14 -25.41 -16.21
C GLN A 59 -31.59 -25.85 -16.48
N PRO A 60 -32.50 -24.86 -16.59
CA PRO A 60 -33.11 -24.59 -17.90
C PRO A 60 -33.25 -23.10 -18.27
N GLN A 61 -33.76 -22.90 -19.50
CA GLN A 61 -33.56 -21.79 -20.44
C GLN A 61 -34.51 -20.57 -20.29
N SER A 62 -34.11 -19.50 -21.00
CA SER A 62 -34.75 -18.20 -21.30
C SER A 62 -36.18 -18.21 -21.86
N PRO A 63 -36.85 -17.04 -21.91
CA PRO A 63 -37.28 -16.53 -23.23
C PRO A 63 -37.24 -14.99 -23.44
N THR A 64 -36.75 -14.62 -24.64
CA THR A 64 -37.16 -13.56 -25.62
C THR A 64 -37.49 -12.08 -25.31
N LYS A 65 -36.92 -11.22 -26.18
CA LYS A 65 -37.13 -9.78 -26.50
C LYS A 65 -38.56 -9.40 -26.97
N PRO A 66 -38.90 -8.09 -26.98
CA PRO A 66 -38.91 -7.23 -28.21
C PRO A 66 -38.26 -5.83 -27.95
N SER A 67 -37.53 -5.11 -28.81
CA SER A 67 -37.55 -4.65 -30.23
C SER A 67 -38.18 -3.25 -30.46
N LEU A 68 -37.31 -2.28 -30.86
CA LEU A 68 -37.46 -1.10 -31.77
C LEU A 68 -38.52 -0.02 -31.42
N LEU A 69 -38.43 1.30 -31.68
CA LEU A 69 -37.65 2.25 -32.52
C LEU A 69 -37.98 3.69 -32.04
N ALA A 70 -37.10 4.68 -32.24
CA ALA A 70 -37.46 5.99 -32.84
C ALA A 70 -36.23 6.90 -33.03
N LEU A 71 -36.09 7.40 -34.26
CA LEU A 71 -35.15 8.41 -34.75
C LEU A 71 -35.75 9.82 -34.60
N ILE A 72 -34.95 10.84 -34.25
CA ILE A 72 -35.10 12.24 -34.73
C ILE A 72 -33.70 12.87 -34.89
N PRO A 73 -33.41 13.63 -35.97
CA PRO A 73 -32.11 14.21 -36.28
C PRO A 73 -31.97 15.71 -35.90
N THR A 74 -30.84 16.30 -36.30
CA THR A 74 -30.36 17.72 -36.20
C THR A 74 -29.44 17.95 -34.99
N SER A 75 -28.29 18.62 -35.08
CA SER A 75 -27.67 19.47 -36.11
C SER A 75 -26.14 19.47 -35.89
N SER A 76 -25.41 20.04 -36.84
CA SER A 76 -23.95 20.12 -36.95
C SER A 76 -23.22 20.59 -35.68
N VAL A 77 -22.67 19.63 -34.93
CA VAL A 77 -21.61 19.84 -33.94
C VAL A 77 -20.28 19.60 -34.65
N ARG A 78 -19.31 20.54 -34.53
CA ARG A 78 -17.91 20.26 -34.90
C ARG A 78 -17.49 19.01 -34.13
N LYS A 79 -17.30 17.88 -34.82
CA LYS A 79 -16.77 16.64 -34.24
C LYS A 79 -15.37 16.93 -33.71
N VAL A 80 -15.29 17.34 -32.44
CA VAL A 80 -14.11 17.03 -31.63
C VAL A 80 -14.05 15.50 -31.67
N LEU A 81 -13.02 14.95 -32.31
CA LEU A 81 -12.79 13.50 -32.32
C LEU A 81 -12.96 13.00 -30.88
N PRO A 82 -13.76 11.96 -30.63
CA PRO A 82 -13.88 11.43 -29.28
C PRO A 82 -12.47 11.10 -28.79
N PRO A 83 -12.16 11.37 -27.51
CA PRO A 83 -10.86 11.02 -26.95
C PRO A 83 -10.68 9.51 -27.08
N SER A 84 -9.95 9.08 -28.10
CA SER A 84 -9.50 7.70 -28.26
C SER A 84 -8.60 7.36 -27.08
N VAL A 85 -8.54 6.08 -26.69
CA VAL A 85 -7.60 5.58 -25.67
C VAL A 85 -6.19 5.59 -26.26
N GLN A 86 -5.63 6.78 -26.47
CA GLN A 86 -4.28 7.01 -26.96
C GLN A 86 -3.34 7.43 -25.82
N CYS A 87 -3.53 6.84 -24.64
CA CYS A 87 -2.48 6.88 -23.62
C CYS A 87 -1.50 5.75 -23.92
N SER A 88 -0.35 6.06 -24.53
CA SER A 88 0.85 5.23 -24.41
C SER A 88 1.52 5.50 -23.06
N GLY A 89 2.22 4.50 -22.53
CA GLY A 89 3.16 4.70 -21.42
C GLY A 89 2.71 4.12 -20.09
N GLN A 90 3.35 4.58 -19.02
CA GLN A 90 3.04 4.11 -17.68
C GLN A 90 1.74 4.75 -17.20
N ILE A 91 0.78 3.93 -16.81
CA ILE A 91 -0.47 4.36 -16.20
C ILE A 91 -0.53 3.84 -14.77
N SER A 92 -1.18 4.59 -13.89
CA SER A 92 -1.53 4.09 -12.56
C SER A 92 -2.99 3.68 -12.58
N ALA A 93 -3.23 2.38 -12.39
CA ALA A 93 -4.55 1.81 -12.29
C ALA A 93 -4.99 1.75 -10.83
N GLN A 94 -6.14 2.32 -10.53
CA GLN A 94 -6.71 2.41 -9.20
C GLN A 94 -7.97 1.57 -9.10
N TRP A 95 -8.00 0.70 -8.08
CA TRP A 95 -9.20 -0.01 -7.67
C TRP A 95 -9.84 0.67 -6.46
N PRO A 96 -11.11 0.35 -6.16
CA PRO A 96 -11.73 0.78 -4.93
C PRO A 96 -10.96 0.26 -3.70
N ARG A 97 -11.04 1.00 -2.59
CA ARG A 97 -10.08 0.96 -1.47
C ARG A 97 -8.68 1.51 -1.78
N ARG A 98 -8.53 2.22 -2.91
CA ARG A 98 -7.34 2.98 -3.31
C ARG A 98 -6.10 2.10 -3.56
N LYS A 99 -6.25 0.82 -3.86
CA LYS A 99 -5.11 0.04 -4.37
C LYS A 99 -4.66 0.65 -5.69
N VAL A 100 -3.36 0.89 -5.83
CA VAL A 100 -2.76 1.42 -7.05
C VAL A 100 -1.81 0.37 -7.59
N ALA A 101 -1.95 0.01 -8.85
CA ALA A 101 -0.96 -0.76 -9.60
C ALA A 101 -0.47 0.08 -10.78
N PHE A 102 0.75 -0.17 -11.21
CA PHE A 102 1.31 0.50 -12.39
C PHE A 102 1.29 -0.47 -13.57
N PHE A 103 0.75 -0.01 -14.69
CA PHE A 103 0.75 -0.76 -15.94
C PHE A 103 1.53 -0.01 -16.99
N THR A 104 1.98 -0.72 -18.01
CA THR A 104 2.52 -0.12 -19.23
C THR A 104 1.51 -0.34 -20.36
N VAL A 105 0.95 0.73 -20.90
CA VAL A 105 0.04 0.69 -22.05
C VAL A 105 0.84 0.88 -23.33
N GLU A 106 0.62 -0.01 -24.28
CA GLU A 106 1.12 0.04 -25.65
C GLU A 106 -0.10 0.14 -26.58
N SER A 107 0.08 0.56 -27.84
CA SER A 107 -1.06 0.70 -28.77
C SER A 107 -1.81 -0.64 -28.93
N GLY A 108 -3.03 -0.71 -28.39
CA GLY A 108 -3.90 -1.90 -28.41
C GLY A 108 -3.61 -2.97 -27.35
N SER A 109 -2.70 -2.75 -26.40
CA SER A 109 -2.45 -3.70 -25.31
C SER A 109 -1.88 -3.05 -24.06
N PHE A 110 -1.86 -3.75 -22.93
CA PHE A 110 -1.14 -3.28 -21.74
C PHE A 110 -0.51 -4.44 -20.98
N LYS A 111 0.53 -4.16 -20.20
CA LYS A 111 1.16 -5.12 -19.28
C LYS A 111 0.78 -4.79 -17.85
N ALA A 112 0.24 -5.77 -17.14
CA ALA A 112 -0.14 -5.68 -15.73
C ALA A 112 0.17 -7.01 -15.02
N PHE A 113 0.72 -6.96 -13.81
CA PHE A 113 0.98 -8.14 -12.97
C PHE A 113 1.79 -9.26 -13.68
N GLY A 114 2.72 -8.88 -14.56
CA GLY A 114 3.51 -9.85 -15.35
C GLY A 114 2.79 -10.47 -16.55
N HIS A 115 1.54 -10.08 -16.81
CA HIS A 115 0.75 -10.55 -17.95
C HIS A 115 0.50 -9.42 -18.95
N ARG A 116 0.32 -9.77 -20.22
CA ARG A 116 -0.07 -8.85 -21.29
C ARG A 116 -1.55 -9.07 -21.64
N TYR A 117 -2.29 -7.99 -21.74
CA TYR A 117 -3.72 -7.96 -22.02
C TYR A 117 -3.97 -7.16 -23.30
N SER A 118 -4.85 -7.65 -24.17
CA SER A 118 -5.24 -6.95 -25.39
C SER A 118 -6.44 -6.04 -25.13
N ILE A 119 -6.39 -4.82 -25.67
CA ILE A 119 -7.53 -3.89 -25.69
C ILE A 119 -8.26 -4.10 -27.01
N GLU A 120 -9.49 -4.56 -26.94
CA GLU A 120 -10.36 -4.74 -28.09
C GLU A 120 -10.96 -3.39 -28.51
N HIS A 121 -11.02 -3.13 -29.81
CA HIS A 121 -11.61 -1.91 -30.39
C HIS A 121 -11.12 -0.59 -29.75
N PRO A 122 -9.79 -0.33 -29.65
CA PRO A 122 -9.26 0.85 -28.98
C PRO A 122 -9.66 2.18 -29.65
N ASP A 123 -10.03 2.14 -30.93
CA ASP A 123 -10.45 3.29 -31.71
C ASP A 123 -11.97 3.56 -31.67
N GLU A 124 -12.75 2.67 -31.04
CA GLU A 124 -14.21 2.76 -30.94
C GLU A 124 -14.64 2.77 -29.46
N PRO A 125 -14.71 3.95 -28.80
CA PRO A 125 -14.93 4.06 -27.36
C PRO A 125 -16.11 3.25 -26.82
N GLN A 126 -17.22 3.18 -27.57
CA GLN A 126 -18.41 2.41 -27.20
C GLN A 126 -18.23 0.88 -27.24
N LEU A 127 -17.20 0.38 -27.92
CA LEU A 127 -16.85 -1.04 -28.01
C LEU A 127 -15.55 -1.38 -27.27
N THR A 128 -14.80 -0.36 -26.84
CA THR A 128 -13.50 -0.54 -26.20
C THR A 128 -13.64 -1.33 -24.91
N LYS A 129 -12.93 -2.47 -24.84
CA LYS A 129 -13.01 -3.39 -23.70
C LYS A 129 -11.77 -4.26 -23.62
N PHE A 130 -11.58 -4.93 -22.49
CA PHE A 130 -10.58 -5.99 -22.35
C PHE A 130 -11.02 -7.03 -21.31
N HIS A 131 -10.39 -8.19 -21.35
CA HIS A 131 -10.64 -9.30 -20.43
C HIS A 131 -9.44 -9.54 -19.52
N TRP A 132 -9.70 -9.70 -18.23
CA TRP A 132 -8.73 -10.22 -17.27
C TRP A 132 -8.58 -11.74 -17.40
N ALA A 133 -7.54 -12.30 -16.79
CA ALA A 133 -7.24 -13.73 -16.84
C ALA A 133 -8.32 -14.61 -16.19
N ASP A 134 -9.09 -14.06 -15.25
CA ASP A 134 -10.23 -14.71 -14.59
C ASP A 134 -11.54 -14.61 -15.41
N GLY A 135 -11.50 -13.99 -16.59
CA GLY A 135 -12.66 -13.75 -17.45
C GLY A 135 -13.44 -12.47 -17.14
N THR A 136 -13.03 -11.71 -16.10
CA THR A 136 -13.64 -10.42 -15.77
C THR A 136 -13.52 -9.46 -16.95
N LEU A 137 -14.64 -8.89 -17.38
CA LEU A 137 -14.72 -7.93 -18.47
C LEU A 137 -14.64 -6.51 -17.90
N GLN A 138 -13.82 -5.68 -18.55
CA GLN A 138 -13.77 -4.25 -18.35
C GLN A 138 -14.19 -3.55 -19.64
N THR A 139 -15.21 -2.70 -19.56
CA THR A 139 -15.71 -1.90 -20.69
C THR A 139 -15.39 -0.45 -20.42
N LEU A 140 -14.97 0.27 -21.45
CA LEU A 140 -14.67 1.69 -21.34
C LEU A 140 -15.91 2.46 -20.90
N GLY A 141 -15.80 3.19 -19.79
CA GLY A 141 -16.86 4.05 -19.28
C GLY A 141 -16.65 5.48 -19.75
N ARG A 142 -15.80 6.23 -19.02
CA ARG A 142 -15.58 7.65 -19.25
C ARG A 142 -14.10 7.93 -19.49
N VAL A 143 -13.81 8.75 -20.50
CA VAL A 143 -12.46 9.26 -20.75
C VAL A 143 -12.45 10.75 -20.49
N ASP A 144 -11.65 11.16 -19.52
CA ASP A 144 -11.28 12.54 -19.27
C ASP A 144 -9.83 12.76 -19.68
N ARG A 145 -9.33 13.99 -19.56
CA ARG A 145 -8.01 14.39 -20.07
C ARG A 145 -6.86 13.47 -19.65
N ASN A 146 -6.85 13.07 -18.37
CA ASN A 146 -5.78 12.27 -17.78
C ASN A 146 -6.31 11.02 -17.06
N THR A 147 -7.60 10.72 -17.18
CA THR A 147 -8.21 9.60 -16.47
C THR A 147 -9.15 8.81 -17.37
N ILE A 148 -9.08 7.49 -17.28
CA ILE A 148 -9.92 6.55 -18.00
C ILE A 148 -10.66 5.70 -16.97
N GLU A 149 -11.97 5.91 -16.85
CA GLU A 149 -12.85 5.10 -16.01
C GLU A 149 -13.35 3.90 -16.80
N TRP A 150 -13.18 2.72 -16.23
CA TRP A 150 -13.65 1.43 -16.72
C TRP A 150 -14.78 0.92 -15.84
N GLN A 151 -15.75 0.31 -16.48
CA GLN A 151 -16.87 -0.39 -15.86
C GLN A 151 -16.63 -1.90 -15.93
N THR A 152 -16.99 -2.63 -14.89
CA THR A 152 -16.80 -4.09 -14.87
C THR A 152 -18.09 -4.87 -14.70
N ASN A 153 -18.10 -6.09 -15.24
CA ASN A 153 -19.13 -7.09 -14.94
C ASN A 153 -18.82 -7.92 -13.67
N HIS A 154 -17.76 -7.61 -12.94
CA HIS A 154 -17.37 -8.37 -11.76
C HIS A 154 -18.48 -8.36 -10.69
N SER A 155 -18.73 -9.51 -10.08
CA SER A 155 -19.80 -9.68 -9.09
C SER A 155 -19.54 -8.91 -7.79
N ASN A 156 -18.27 -8.69 -7.44
CA ASN A 156 -17.91 -7.87 -6.29
C ASN A 156 -18.22 -6.39 -6.59
N PRO A 157 -19.16 -5.74 -5.87
CA PRO A 157 -19.48 -4.33 -6.05
C PRO A 157 -18.26 -3.43 -5.81
N GLU A 158 -17.28 -3.89 -5.04
CA GLU A 158 -16.03 -3.17 -4.81
C GLU A 158 -15.15 -3.09 -6.05
N TRP A 159 -15.38 -3.84 -7.12
CA TRP A 159 -14.54 -3.75 -8.33
C TRP A 159 -15.21 -2.96 -9.45
N GLN A 160 -16.43 -2.47 -9.20
CA GLN A 160 -17.31 -1.79 -10.16
C GLN A 160 -16.71 -0.53 -10.79
N ARG A 161 -15.72 0.09 -10.14
CA ARG A 161 -15.05 1.30 -10.64
C ARG A 161 -13.56 1.08 -10.71
N PHE A 162 -13.03 1.06 -11.92
CA PHE A 162 -11.62 0.86 -12.18
C PHE A 162 -11.06 2.05 -12.94
N LEU A 163 -10.14 2.80 -12.36
CA LEU A 163 -9.68 4.08 -12.92
C LEU A 163 -8.22 3.98 -13.37
N TRP A 164 -7.94 4.24 -14.63
CA TRP A 164 -6.56 4.52 -15.06
C TRP A 164 -6.30 6.00 -14.97
N VAL A 165 -5.20 6.37 -14.35
CA VAL A 165 -4.67 7.73 -14.37
C VAL A 165 -3.44 7.70 -15.27
N CYS A 166 -3.54 8.37 -16.42
CA CYS A 166 -2.43 8.48 -17.36
C CYS A 166 -1.36 9.39 -16.76
N THR A 167 -0.21 8.81 -16.42
CA THR A 167 0.96 9.58 -16.01
C THR A 167 1.49 10.28 -17.27
N PRO A 168 1.81 11.58 -17.23
CA PRO A 168 2.34 12.26 -18.41
C PRO A 168 3.62 11.58 -18.86
N GLU A 169 3.70 11.21 -20.14
CA GLU A 169 4.96 10.76 -20.72
C GLU A 169 5.92 11.95 -20.81
N CYS A 170 7.19 11.72 -20.46
CA CYS A 170 8.22 12.65 -20.87
C CYS A 170 8.22 12.72 -22.40
N THR A 171 8.23 13.92 -22.98
CA THR A 171 8.21 14.13 -24.44
C THR A 171 9.41 13.51 -25.18
N HIS A 172 10.38 12.97 -24.45
CA HIS A 172 11.57 12.30 -24.96
C HIS A 172 11.40 10.77 -25.08
N GLY A 173 10.18 10.24 -24.92
CA GLY A 173 9.82 8.89 -25.40
C GLY A 173 10.27 7.72 -24.53
N SER A 174 10.73 7.97 -23.29
CA SER A 174 11.05 6.92 -22.34
C SER A 174 10.00 6.89 -21.22
N THR A 175 9.42 5.71 -21.00
CA THR A 175 8.28 5.45 -20.11
C THR A 175 8.68 5.31 -18.63
N SER A 176 9.95 5.56 -18.27
CA SER A 176 10.51 5.18 -16.96
C SER A 176 11.05 6.34 -16.12
N HIS A 177 10.87 7.61 -16.52
CA HIS A 177 11.32 8.70 -15.67
C HIS A 177 10.28 8.96 -14.59
N ALA A 178 10.57 8.50 -13.38
CA ALA A 178 9.90 8.97 -12.19
C ALA A 178 9.99 10.50 -12.18
N THR A 179 8.84 11.17 -12.18
CA THR A 179 8.77 12.61 -12.08
C THR A 179 8.74 12.97 -10.59
N GLU A 180 9.57 13.91 -10.16
CA GLU A 180 9.62 14.37 -8.77
C GLU A 180 8.89 15.71 -8.64
N PHE A 181 8.35 16.00 -7.46
CA PHE A 181 7.81 17.32 -7.14
C PHE A 181 8.95 18.28 -6.83
N SER A 182 9.13 19.30 -7.68
CA SER A 182 10.06 20.40 -7.43
C SER A 182 9.31 21.68 -7.05
N ALA A 183 9.95 22.50 -6.20
CA ALA A 183 9.49 23.83 -5.80
C ALA A 183 10.36 24.94 -6.43
N SER A 184 10.92 24.71 -7.61
CA SER A 184 11.60 25.73 -8.41
C SER A 184 10.64 26.46 -9.35
N SER A 185 11.06 27.61 -9.87
CA SER A 185 10.40 28.18 -11.03
C SER A 185 10.48 27.19 -12.20
N TYR A 186 9.41 27.11 -12.98
CA TYR A 186 9.32 26.17 -14.09
C TYR A 186 8.49 26.74 -15.23
N LYS A 187 8.62 26.12 -16.40
CA LYS A 187 7.74 26.35 -17.55
C LYS A 187 7.18 25.01 -18.01
N CYS A 188 5.86 24.85 -17.94
CA CYS A 188 5.20 23.62 -18.32
C CYS A 188 5.47 23.29 -19.79
N SER A 189 5.90 22.07 -20.06
CA SER A 189 6.26 21.62 -21.40
C SER A 189 5.04 21.41 -22.30
N ILE A 190 3.86 21.23 -21.71
CA ILE A 190 2.59 21.04 -22.41
C ILE A 190 1.91 22.39 -22.66
N CYS A 191 1.41 23.07 -21.62
CA CYS A 191 0.64 24.32 -21.79
C CYS A 191 1.49 25.59 -21.83
N ARG A 192 2.81 25.49 -21.65
CA ARG A 192 3.75 26.61 -21.63
C ARG A 192 3.54 27.62 -20.49
N SER A 193 2.65 27.35 -19.53
CA SER A 193 2.48 28.18 -18.34
C SER A 193 3.76 28.15 -17.50
N SER A 194 4.18 29.31 -17.00
CA SER A 194 5.23 29.38 -15.99
C SER A 194 4.61 29.43 -14.61
N GLY A 195 5.29 28.87 -13.62
CA GLY A 195 4.84 28.85 -12.23
C GLY A 195 6.00 28.64 -11.27
N ASN A 196 5.72 28.84 -9.99
CA ASN A 196 6.66 28.61 -8.89
C ASN A 196 6.10 27.59 -7.88
N GLU A 197 4.91 27.07 -8.16
CA GLU A 197 4.24 26.04 -7.38
C GLU A 197 4.84 24.65 -7.62
N LYS A 198 4.41 23.70 -6.78
CA LYS A 198 4.75 22.28 -6.93
C LYS A 198 4.38 21.79 -8.32
N HIS A 199 5.37 21.31 -9.04
CA HIS A 199 5.23 20.82 -10.40
C HIS A 199 6.00 19.51 -10.57
N TRP A 200 5.68 18.78 -11.62
CA TRP A 200 6.35 17.52 -11.94
C TRP A 200 7.58 17.79 -12.79
N GLN A 201 8.74 17.29 -12.38
CA GLN A 201 9.97 17.37 -13.14
C GLN A 201 10.46 15.98 -13.52
N CYS A 202 10.64 15.75 -14.81
CA CYS A 202 11.46 14.64 -15.30
C CYS A 202 12.91 15.08 -15.15
N VAL A 203 13.60 14.58 -14.12
CA VAL A 203 14.98 14.99 -13.76
C VAL A 203 15.95 14.77 -14.93
N GLU A 204 15.82 13.63 -15.61
CA GLU A 204 16.75 13.23 -16.68
C GLU A 204 16.69 14.13 -17.91
N HIS A 205 15.51 14.61 -18.27
CA HIS A 205 15.31 15.45 -19.46
C HIS A 205 15.07 16.93 -19.13
N ASN A 206 15.05 17.28 -17.84
CA ASN A 206 14.71 18.61 -17.35
C ASN A 206 13.37 19.14 -17.92
N VAL A 207 12.37 18.26 -18.02
CA VAL A 207 11.03 18.58 -18.55
C VAL A 207 10.09 18.79 -17.38
N HIS A 208 9.38 19.92 -17.38
CA HIS A 208 8.47 20.29 -16.30
C HIS A 208 7.01 20.22 -16.72
N PHE A 209 6.10 19.85 -15.81
CA PHE A 209 4.66 19.81 -16.05
C PHE A 209 3.89 20.47 -14.89
N CYS A 210 2.99 21.40 -15.20
CA CYS A 210 2.11 22.00 -14.20
C CYS A 210 1.08 20.99 -13.68
N CYS A 211 0.50 21.25 -12.51
CA CYS A 211 -0.54 20.42 -11.89
C CYS A 211 -1.78 20.18 -12.76
N ASN A 212 -2.06 21.08 -13.73
CA ASN A 212 -3.17 20.94 -14.66
C ASN A 212 -2.84 20.07 -15.88
N CYS A 213 -1.56 19.96 -16.23
CA CYS A 213 -1.09 19.14 -17.36
C CYS A 213 -0.59 17.78 -16.91
N ALA A 214 -0.16 17.67 -15.65
CA ALA A 214 0.22 16.44 -15.00
C ALA A 214 -0.72 16.20 -13.83
N VAL A 215 -1.65 15.25 -13.99
CA VAL A 215 -2.37 14.76 -12.81
C VAL A 215 -1.36 13.94 -12.02
N PRO A 216 -1.14 14.27 -10.74
CA PRO A 216 -0.35 13.44 -9.87
C PRO A 216 -0.74 11.97 -10.01
N PRO A 217 0.17 11.03 -10.30
CA PRO A 217 -0.11 9.64 -9.95
C PRO A 217 -0.59 9.65 -8.51
N LEU A 218 -1.79 9.10 -8.29
CA LEU A 218 -2.36 9.04 -6.96
C LEU A 218 -1.35 8.30 -6.09
N LYS A 219 -0.82 8.99 -5.08
CA LYS A 219 0.05 8.34 -4.12
C LYS A 219 -0.75 7.16 -3.56
N PRO A 220 -0.26 5.91 -3.70
CA PRO A 220 -0.95 4.78 -3.09
C PRO A 220 -1.14 5.11 -1.61
N PRO A 221 -2.32 4.82 -1.04
CA PRO A 221 -2.53 5.04 0.38
C PRO A 221 -1.48 4.25 1.15
N THR A 222 -1.06 4.79 2.28
CA THR A 222 -0.40 3.95 3.28
C THR A 222 -1.34 2.79 3.64
N LEU A 223 -0.85 1.57 3.50
CA LEU A 223 -1.61 0.38 3.84
C LEU A 223 -1.35 -0.04 5.29
N GLY A 224 -2.37 -0.56 5.94
CA GLY A 224 -2.31 -1.22 7.24
C GLY A 224 -2.81 -2.65 7.17
N VAL A 225 -2.47 -3.44 8.19
CA VAL A 225 -2.97 -4.80 8.37
C VAL A 225 -4.32 -4.77 9.07
N SER A 226 -5.28 -5.59 8.63
CA SER A 226 -6.59 -5.69 9.28
C SER A 226 -6.46 -6.18 10.73
N VAL A 227 -7.24 -5.61 11.65
CA VAL A 227 -7.32 -6.09 13.04
C VAL A 227 -7.81 -7.53 13.10
N ARG A 228 -8.69 -7.94 12.17
CA ARG A 228 -9.11 -9.34 12.02
C ARG A 228 -7.92 -10.28 11.90
N TYR A 229 -6.99 -9.95 11.00
CA TYR A 229 -5.79 -10.75 10.79
C TYR A 229 -4.92 -10.77 12.06
N VAL A 230 -4.69 -9.60 12.66
CA VAL A 230 -3.84 -9.46 13.85
C VAL A 230 -4.34 -10.30 15.03
N VAL A 231 -5.65 -10.31 15.27
CA VAL A 231 -6.24 -10.95 16.46
C VAL A 231 -6.57 -12.42 16.23
N ASP A 232 -7.09 -12.79 15.05
CA ASP A 232 -7.64 -14.14 14.84
C ASP A 232 -6.70 -15.04 14.04
N VAL A 233 -5.96 -14.49 13.07
CA VAL A 233 -5.19 -15.29 12.09
C VAL A 233 -3.71 -15.35 12.44
N PHE A 234 -3.11 -14.22 12.80
CA PHE A 234 -1.69 -14.10 13.06
C PHE A 234 -1.22 -14.91 14.29
N PRO A 235 -1.97 -15.00 15.41
CA PRO A 235 -1.47 -15.70 16.58
C PRO A 235 -1.16 -17.20 16.38
N PRO A 236 -2.04 -18.03 15.80
CA PRO A 236 -1.72 -19.43 15.54
C PRO A 236 -0.56 -19.57 14.54
N LEU A 237 -0.50 -18.73 13.50
CA LEU A 237 0.61 -18.69 12.55
C LEU A 237 1.95 -18.39 13.26
N ALA A 238 1.98 -17.38 14.12
CA ALA A 238 3.17 -16.99 14.87
C ALA A 238 3.68 -18.09 15.80
N ARG A 239 2.76 -18.75 16.52
CA ARG A 239 3.10 -19.89 17.40
C ARG A 239 3.63 -21.07 16.60
N SER A 240 3.01 -21.38 15.47
CA SER A 240 3.46 -22.47 14.60
C SER A 240 4.85 -22.20 14.01
N ALA A 241 5.09 -20.98 13.51
CA ALA A 241 6.36 -20.63 12.87
C ALA A 241 7.54 -20.54 13.85
N THR A 242 7.27 -20.21 15.11
CA THR A 242 8.32 -20.06 16.14
C THR A 242 8.47 -21.28 17.05
N GLY A 243 7.44 -22.14 17.14
CA GLY A 243 7.36 -23.23 18.12
C GLY A 243 7.11 -22.74 19.56
N ALA A 244 7.01 -21.43 19.80
CA ALA A 244 6.79 -20.86 21.12
C ALA A 244 5.32 -20.50 21.34
N GLN A 245 4.83 -20.67 22.58
CA GLN A 245 3.45 -20.31 22.91
C GLN A 245 3.20 -18.79 22.95
N ASN A 246 4.20 -18.01 23.32
CA ASN A 246 4.08 -16.56 23.42
C ASN A 246 5.39 -15.85 23.01
N PRO A 247 5.79 -15.94 21.72
CA PRO A 247 7.02 -15.31 21.24
C PRO A 247 6.90 -13.78 21.30
N ASP A 248 8.04 -13.10 21.42
CA ASP A 248 8.14 -11.67 21.12
C ASP A 248 8.38 -11.43 19.62
N PHE A 249 8.32 -10.17 19.17
CA PHE A 249 8.46 -9.87 17.75
C PHE A 249 9.89 -9.95 17.23
N TYR A 250 10.90 -9.95 18.12
CA TYR A 250 12.27 -10.28 17.75
C TYR A 250 12.39 -11.76 17.36
N ALA A 251 11.78 -12.66 18.12
CA ALA A 251 11.76 -14.09 17.84
C ALA A 251 10.93 -14.44 16.60
N MET A 252 9.84 -13.71 16.35
CA MET A 252 8.97 -13.91 15.18
C MET A 252 9.59 -13.42 13.86
N CYS A 253 10.33 -12.31 13.88
CA CYS A 253 10.85 -11.65 12.68
C CYS A 253 11.62 -12.59 11.72
N PRO A 254 12.65 -13.34 12.14
CA PRO A 254 13.44 -14.20 11.24
C PRO A 254 12.67 -15.42 10.69
N ARG A 255 11.43 -15.64 11.14
CA ARG A 255 10.58 -16.76 10.70
C ARG A 255 9.42 -16.30 9.83
N LEU A 256 8.88 -15.11 10.09
CA LEU A 256 7.64 -14.64 9.46
C LEU A 256 7.85 -13.42 8.53
N ALA A 257 8.69 -12.48 8.93
CA ALA A 257 8.86 -11.21 8.23
C ALA A 257 10.13 -11.18 7.37
N LEU A 258 11.05 -12.11 7.62
CA LEU A 258 12.37 -12.17 7.02
C LEU A 258 12.84 -13.63 6.91
N GLY A 259 13.78 -13.91 6.00
CA GLY A 259 14.38 -15.23 5.80
C GLY A 259 13.63 -16.08 4.78
N GLU A 260 14.15 -17.28 4.49
CA GLU A 260 13.59 -18.15 3.44
C GLU A 260 12.19 -18.68 3.75
N HIS A 261 11.79 -18.65 5.02
CA HIS A 261 10.47 -19.06 5.49
C HIS A 261 9.51 -17.88 5.69
N GLY A 262 9.98 -16.64 5.53
CA GLY A 262 9.14 -15.47 5.72
C GLY A 262 8.03 -15.40 4.66
N LEU A 263 6.86 -14.88 5.03
CA LEU A 263 5.68 -14.87 4.16
C LEU A 263 5.88 -14.11 2.85
N GLY A 264 6.75 -13.10 2.85
CA GLY A 264 7.11 -12.30 1.69
C GLY A 264 8.24 -12.87 0.83
N PHE A 265 8.89 -13.97 1.24
CA PHE A 265 10.05 -14.52 0.52
C PHE A 265 9.66 -14.96 -0.89
N ARG A 266 10.47 -14.59 -1.89
CA ARG A 266 10.26 -14.83 -3.34
C ARG A 266 8.97 -14.26 -3.92
N LYS A 267 8.17 -13.52 -3.14
CA LYS A 267 7.03 -12.78 -3.67
C LYS A 267 7.49 -11.45 -4.24
N THR A 268 6.93 -11.06 -5.38
CA THR A 268 7.19 -9.75 -5.98
C THR A 268 6.49 -8.68 -5.15
N CYS A 269 7.25 -7.68 -4.70
CA CYS A 269 6.72 -6.57 -3.94
C CYS A 269 5.90 -5.65 -4.86
N PRO A 270 4.62 -5.37 -4.52
CA PRO A 270 3.76 -4.52 -5.34
C PRO A 270 4.18 -3.04 -5.31
N ARG A 271 5.04 -2.64 -4.35
CA ARG A 271 5.50 -1.25 -4.18
C ARG A 271 6.67 -0.91 -5.10
N ASP A 272 7.60 -1.85 -5.30
CA ASP A 272 8.87 -1.61 -6.01
C ASP A 272 9.17 -2.62 -7.13
N GLY A 273 8.32 -3.63 -7.33
CA GLY A 273 8.49 -4.67 -8.35
C GLY A 273 9.65 -5.65 -8.09
N ARG A 274 10.38 -5.52 -6.98
CA ARG A 274 11.54 -6.36 -6.63
C ARG A 274 11.09 -7.60 -5.84
N PRO A 275 11.84 -8.72 -5.87
CA PRO A 275 11.54 -9.90 -5.06
C PRO A 275 11.69 -9.60 -3.56
N ASN A 276 11.02 -10.41 -2.75
CA ASN A 276 10.94 -10.31 -1.29
C ASN A 276 10.17 -9.05 -0.84
N CYS A 277 8.89 -9.23 -0.50
CA CYS A 277 8.00 -8.14 -0.08
C CYS A 277 7.80 -8.09 1.45
N SER A 278 7.14 -7.04 1.94
CA SER A 278 6.76 -6.98 3.36
C SER A 278 5.74 -8.08 3.70
N LEU A 279 5.59 -8.39 4.99
CA LEU A 279 4.57 -9.34 5.43
C LEU A 279 3.17 -8.88 4.98
N LEU A 280 2.85 -7.59 5.15
CA LEU A 280 1.58 -7.01 4.71
C LEU A 280 1.34 -7.20 3.21
N ASP A 281 2.36 -6.94 2.38
CA ASP A 281 2.23 -7.07 0.93
C ASP A 281 2.11 -8.53 0.46
N ALA A 282 2.36 -9.49 1.35
CA ALA A 282 2.23 -10.92 1.09
C ALA A 282 0.87 -11.49 1.50
N LEU A 283 0.04 -10.72 2.21
CA LEU A 283 -1.27 -11.13 2.71
C LEU A 283 -2.33 -11.15 1.61
N GLU A 284 -3.39 -11.90 1.88
CA GLU A 284 -4.61 -11.84 1.09
C GLU A 284 -5.25 -10.45 1.18
N ASP A 285 -5.94 -10.07 0.10
CA ASP A 285 -6.51 -8.74 -0.07
C ASP A 285 -7.42 -8.29 1.07
N GLN A 286 -8.19 -9.21 1.64
CA GLN A 286 -9.11 -8.94 2.76
C GLN A 286 -8.40 -8.52 4.06
N TYR A 287 -7.11 -8.82 4.21
CA TYR A 287 -6.33 -8.48 5.40
C TYR A 287 -5.45 -7.23 5.22
N SER A 288 -5.56 -6.55 4.08
CA SER A 288 -4.83 -5.33 3.76
C SER A 288 -5.79 -4.22 3.33
N GLY A 289 -5.54 -2.99 3.77
CA GLY A 289 -6.40 -1.86 3.44
C GLY A 289 -5.76 -0.53 3.79
N LYS A 290 -6.44 0.57 3.45
CA LYS A 290 -5.97 1.91 3.82
C LYS A 290 -5.83 1.98 5.35
N VAL A 291 -4.67 2.43 5.83
CA VAL A 291 -4.43 2.62 7.27
C VAL A 291 -5.52 3.49 7.90
N THR A 292 -6.01 3.06 9.06
CA THR A 292 -6.90 3.84 9.92
C THR A 292 -6.21 4.27 11.20
N HIS A 293 -5.26 3.48 11.71
CA HIS A 293 -4.52 3.80 12.93
C HIS A 293 -3.04 3.48 12.78
N PHE A 294 -2.19 4.41 13.19
CA PHE A 294 -0.77 4.17 13.41
C PHE A 294 -0.56 3.55 14.78
N VAL A 295 0.26 2.51 14.90
CA VAL A 295 0.53 1.86 16.20
C VAL A 295 1.94 2.19 16.67
N SER A 296 2.04 2.84 17.83
CA SER A 296 3.26 3.05 18.59
C SER A 296 3.40 1.94 19.63
N TRP A 297 4.45 1.12 19.50
CA TRP A 297 4.64 -0.12 20.28
C TRP A 297 6.11 -0.57 20.24
N CYS A 298 6.45 -1.59 21.04
CA CYS A 298 7.81 -2.11 21.17
C CYS A 298 7.89 -3.58 20.70
N TRP A 299 8.95 -3.93 19.97
CA TRP A 299 9.18 -5.30 19.48
C TRP A 299 9.38 -6.34 20.60
N GLY A 300 9.75 -5.88 21.80
CA GLY A 300 9.87 -6.73 22.99
C GLY A 300 8.54 -7.14 23.61
N TYR A 301 7.40 -6.58 23.16
CA TYR A 301 6.10 -7.07 23.58
C TYR A 301 5.88 -8.50 23.11
N THR A 302 5.30 -9.32 23.97
CA THR A 302 4.93 -10.66 23.56
C THR A 302 3.72 -10.63 22.63
N LEU A 303 3.53 -11.69 21.86
CA LEU A 303 2.35 -11.87 21.01
C LEU A 303 1.06 -11.64 21.80
N GLN A 304 0.97 -12.18 23.01
CA GLN A 304 -0.22 -12.05 23.86
C GLN A 304 -0.42 -10.63 24.38
N ASP A 305 0.64 -9.90 24.74
CA ASP A 305 0.53 -8.49 25.15
C ASP A 305 -0.08 -7.65 24.03
N PHE A 306 0.46 -7.79 22.83
CA PHE A 306 0.04 -7.05 21.65
C PHE A 306 -1.42 -7.37 21.27
N VAL A 307 -1.74 -8.66 21.12
CA VAL A 307 -3.09 -9.11 20.72
C VAL A 307 -4.12 -8.72 21.78
N SER A 308 -3.83 -8.95 23.06
CA SER A 308 -4.79 -8.64 24.14
C SER A 308 -5.06 -7.14 24.23
N ALA A 309 -4.04 -6.29 24.05
CA ALA A 309 -4.20 -4.85 24.05
C ALA A 309 -5.06 -4.37 22.87
N VAL A 310 -4.78 -4.86 21.65
CA VAL A 310 -5.57 -4.53 20.45
C VAL A 310 -7.01 -5.00 20.61
N SER A 311 -7.26 -6.23 21.07
CA SER A 311 -8.62 -6.74 21.30
C SER A 311 -9.37 -5.94 22.37
N ALA A 312 -8.71 -5.56 23.46
CA ALA A 312 -9.33 -4.78 24.52
C ALA A 312 -9.64 -3.34 24.09
N TRP A 313 -8.80 -2.73 23.26
CA TRP A 313 -9.08 -1.46 22.61
C TRP A 313 -10.28 -1.58 21.66
N LEU A 314 -10.28 -2.56 20.76
CA LEU A 314 -11.35 -2.76 19.78
C LEU A 314 -12.73 -2.91 20.44
N ARG A 315 -12.81 -3.71 21.52
CA ARG A 315 -14.06 -3.88 22.30
C ARG A 315 -14.54 -2.57 22.94
N ARG A 316 -13.62 -1.77 23.52
CA ARG A 316 -13.99 -0.49 24.14
C ARG A 316 -14.42 0.55 23.11
N SER A 317 -13.80 0.55 21.94
CA SER A 317 -14.11 1.47 20.85
C SER A 317 -15.33 1.04 20.01
N GLN A 318 -15.88 -0.16 20.25
CA GLN A 318 -17.03 -0.72 19.52
C GLN A 318 -16.81 -0.72 17.99
N LEU A 319 -15.58 -1.02 17.56
CA LEU A 319 -15.21 -1.06 16.15
C LEU A 319 -15.26 -2.50 15.61
N THR A 320 -15.63 -2.66 14.35
CA THR A 320 -15.58 -3.94 13.65
C THR A 320 -14.13 -4.26 13.26
N PRO A 321 -13.59 -5.46 13.56
CA PRO A 321 -12.21 -5.82 13.21
C PRO A 321 -11.88 -5.68 11.71
N ASP A 322 -12.88 -5.89 10.85
CA ASP A 322 -12.75 -5.88 9.39
C ASP A 322 -12.65 -4.46 8.80
N ASP A 323 -13.06 -3.44 9.56
CA ASP A 323 -13.04 -2.02 9.17
C ASP A 323 -11.82 -1.25 9.71
N VAL A 324 -10.97 -1.91 10.50
CA VAL A 324 -9.81 -1.29 11.15
C VAL A 324 -8.51 -1.85 10.59
N PHE A 325 -7.63 -0.96 10.13
CA PHE A 325 -6.34 -1.30 9.53
C PHE A 325 -5.22 -0.58 10.28
N LEU A 326 -4.35 -1.37 10.90
CA LEU A 326 -3.26 -0.90 11.72
C LEU A 326 -1.97 -0.79 10.90
N TRP A 327 -1.31 0.36 10.96
CA TRP A 327 0.08 0.46 10.53
C TRP A 327 0.97 0.07 11.70
N VAL A 328 1.65 -1.06 11.56
CA VAL A 328 2.53 -1.65 12.58
C VAL A 328 3.82 -2.00 11.87
N CYS A 329 4.94 -1.43 12.31
CA CYS A 329 6.23 -1.57 11.60
C CYS A 329 6.64 -3.01 11.32
N PHE A 330 6.30 -3.98 12.18
CA PHE A 330 6.57 -5.41 11.94
C PHE A 330 5.89 -5.95 10.68
N PHE A 331 4.63 -5.57 10.42
CA PHE A 331 3.87 -6.04 9.27
C PHE A 331 4.14 -5.18 8.02
N CYS A 332 4.20 -3.86 8.19
CA CYS A 332 4.14 -2.91 7.08
C CYS A 332 5.50 -2.60 6.46
N ASN A 333 6.59 -2.70 7.22
CA ASN A 333 7.94 -2.46 6.71
C ASN A 333 8.44 -3.71 5.98
N ASN A 334 9.14 -3.48 4.87
CA ASN A 334 9.82 -4.56 4.16
C ASN A 334 11.16 -4.86 4.86
N GLN A 335 11.16 -5.85 5.76
CA GLN A 335 12.34 -6.22 6.54
C GLN A 335 13.51 -6.72 5.66
N TYR A 336 13.22 -7.25 4.47
CA TYR A 336 14.26 -7.64 3.50
C TYR A 336 15.02 -6.41 3.00
N ARG A 337 14.31 -5.32 2.66
CA ARG A 337 14.95 -4.07 2.19
C ARG A 337 15.80 -3.44 3.27
N ILE A 338 15.28 -3.35 4.49
CA ILE A 338 15.99 -2.77 5.63
C ILE A 338 17.31 -3.51 5.88
N MET A 339 17.33 -4.85 5.73
CA MET A 339 18.56 -5.62 5.85
C MET A 339 19.49 -5.50 4.64
N ASP A 340 18.97 -5.60 3.42
CA ASP A 340 19.77 -5.61 2.19
C ASP A 340 20.43 -4.25 1.92
N GLU A 341 19.71 -3.16 2.20
CA GLU A 341 20.16 -1.78 1.96
C GLU A 341 21.01 -1.26 3.13
N GLY A 342 21.07 -2.01 4.23
CA GLY A 342 22.00 -1.84 5.34
C GLY A 342 22.05 -0.41 5.85
N THR A 343 20.88 0.19 6.17
CA THR A 343 20.73 1.56 6.73
C THR A 343 21.82 2.55 6.25
N LYS A 344 22.13 2.58 4.95
CA LYS A 344 23.05 3.58 4.41
C LYS A 344 22.44 4.98 4.50
N THR A 345 21.12 5.03 4.56
CA THR A 345 20.33 6.21 4.89
C THR A 345 19.91 6.08 6.36
N GLY A 346 20.29 7.07 7.18
CA GLY A 346 20.17 7.02 8.64
C GLY A 346 18.73 7.07 9.17
N SER A 347 18.58 7.37 10.46
CA SER A 347 17.29 7.51 11.16
C SER A 347 16.35 8.57 10.58
N ASP A 348 16.87 9.50 9.78
CA ASP A 348 16.12 10.66 9.28
C ASP A 348 15.11 10.30 8.20
N GLU A 349 15.43 9.32 7.34
CA GLU A 349 14.45 8.79 6.37
C GLU A 349 13.33 8.03 7.08
N LEU A 350 13.66 7.27 8.12
CA LEU A 350 12.67 6.59 8.93
C LEU A 350 11.72 7.60 9.57
N LYS A 351 12.24 8.71 10.12
CA LYS A 351 11.42 9.81 10.66
C LYS A 351 10.41 10.30 9.62
N ALA A 352 10.85 10.72 8.44
CA ALA A 352 9.95 11.24 7.40
C ALA A 352 8.88 10.21 6.97
N VAL A 353 9.26 8.94 6.86
CA VAL A 353 8.34 7.84 6.55
C VAL A 353 7.28 7.69 7.64
N PHE A 354 7.69 7.66 8.91
CA PHE A 354 6.77 7.53 10.03
C PHE A 354 5.84 8.73 10.17
N GLU A 355 6.36 9.96 10.04
CA GLU A 355 5.55 11.20 10.09
C GLU A 355 4.47 11.18 9.03
N THR A 356 4.85 10.80 7.81
CA THR A 356 3.93 10.68 6.67
C THR A 356 2.85 9.64 6.94
N HIS A 357 3.22 8.45 7.43
CA HIS A 357 2.26 7.38 7.71
C HIS A 357 1.31 7.71 8.87
N LEU A 358 1.82 8.37 9.91
CA LEU A 358 1.03 8.86 11.02
C LEU A 358 0.03 9.92 10.56
N ALA A 359 0.48 10.90 9.77
CA ALA A 359 -0.39 11.93 9.19
C ALA A 359 -1.47 11.32 8.30
N GLU A 360 -1.14 10.29 7.52
CA GLU A 360 -2.10 9.58 6.66
C GLU A 360 -3.10 8.73 7.45
N ALA A 361 -2.69 8.13 8.57
CA ALA A 361 -3.58 7.40 9.47
C ALA A 361 -4.55 8.35 10.19
N GLY A 362 -4.08 9.52 10.60
CA GLY A 362 -4.87 10.53 11.32
C GLY A 362 -5.19 10.16 12.78
N GLN A 363 -4.89 8.92 13.19
CA GLN A 363 -5.07 8.43 14.56
C GLN A 363 -3.87 7.58 14.98
N MET A 364 -3.52 7.62 16.26
CA MET A 364 -2.44 6.82 16.84
C MET A 364 -2.95 5.99 18.01
N LEU A 365 -2.57 4.72 18.04
CA LEU A 365 -2.71 3.82 19.19
C LEU A 365 -1.34 3.66 19.85
N VAL A 366 -1.26 3.94 21.14
CA VAL A 366 -0.04 3.74 21.91
C VAL A 366 -0.23 2.53 22.81
N LEU A 367 0.56 1.47 22.59
CA LEU A 367 0.62 0.32 23.47
C LEU A 367 1.67 0.57 24.55
N LEU A 368 1.21 0.66 25.79
CA LEU A 368 2.05 0.82 26.97
C LEU A 368 1.93 -0.43 27.83
N ASP A 369 3.07 -1.03 28.18
CA ASP A 369 3.15 -2.01 29.27
C ASP A 369 3.77 -1.36 30.52
N LYS A 370 3.43 -1.92 31.68
CA LYS A 370 3.95 -1.54 33.02
C LYS A 370 3.70 -0.07 33.43
N ALA A 371 2.98 0.09 34.54
CA ALA A 371 2.61 1.38 35.14
C ALA A 371 3.80 2.33 35.46
N TRP A 372 5.04 1.83 35.52
CA TRP A 372 6.22 2.58 35.91
C TRP A 372 6.80 3.50 34.82
N LEU A 373 6.53 3.21 33.54
CA LEU A 373 6.86 4.13 32.45
C LEU A 373 5.82 5.25 32.33
N CYS A 374 4.58 5.02 32.75
CA CYS A 374 3.48 5.97 32.58
C CYS A 374 3.77 7.35 33.20
N LEU A 375 4.43 7.41 34.37
CA LEU A 375 4.76 8.69 35.03
C LEU A 375 5.86 9.48 34.29
N PHE A 376 7.01 8.85 34.01
CA PHE A 376 8.11 9.55 33.33
C PHE A 376 7.82 9.85 31.85
N PHE A 377 7.01 9.00 31.21
CA PHE A 377 6.69 9.10 29.80
C PHE A 377 5.58 10.12 29.54
N LEU A 378 4.54 10.16 30.38
CA LEU A 378 3.54 11.23 30.32
C LEU A 378 4.16 12.59 30.66
N ASP A 379 5.04 12.68 31.65
CA ASP A 379 5.67 13.95 32.01
C ASP A 379 6.50 14.53 30.86
N ARG A 380 7.26 13.71 30.12
CA ARG A 380 8.05 14.19 28.96
C ARG A 380 7.20 14.51 27.74
N VAL A 381 6.16 13.71 27.47
CA VAL A 381 5.24 13.97 26.35
C VAL A 381 4.40 15.22 26.63
N ILE A 382 3.87 15.38 27.85
CA ILE A 382 3.10 16.56 28.27
C ILE A 382 4.00 17.81 28.30
N ALA A 383 5.24 17.72 28.80
CA ALA A 383 6.17 18.85 28.83
C ALA A 383 6.59 19.32 27.42
N SER A 384 6.87 18.40 26.50
CA SER A 384 7.13 18.71 25.09
C SER A 384 5.91 19.36 24.43
N VAL A 385 4.72 18.85 24.73
CA VAL A 385 3.46 19.41 24.23
C VAL A 385 3.20 20.83 24.73
N TYR A 386 3.53 21.11 25.99
CA TYR A 386 3.35 22.45 26.58
C TYR A 386 4.38 23.47 26.09
N GLN A 387 5.62 23.07 25.84
CA GLN A 387 6.67 24.00 25.39
C GLN A 387 6.48 24.46 23.94
N GLU A 388 6.06 23.58 23.03
CA GLU A 388 5.83 23.95 21.63
C GLU A 388 4.57 24.81 21.44
N GLY A 389 3.54 24.63 22.28
CA GLY A 389 2.32 25.45 22.26
C GLY A 389 2.49 26.88 22.82
N HIS A 390 3.59 27.20 23.50
CA HIS A 390 3.89 28.56 23.97
C HIS A 390 4.83 29.34 23.04
N GLN A 391 5.61 28.66 22.19
CA GLN A 391 6.49 29.35 21.24
C GLN A 391 5.75 29.92 20.01
N SER A 392 4.46 29.61 19.82
CA SER A 392 3.67 30.07 18.67
C SER A 392 2.77 31.28 18.94
N VAL A 393 2.90 31.95 20.11
CA VAL A 393 2.02 33.08 20.49
C VAL A 393 2.76 34.42 20.60
N ASP A 394 4.08 34.43 20.71
CA ASP A 394 4.85 35.67 20.92
C ASP A 394 5.67 36.07 19.67
N HIS A 395 5.03 36.38 18.55
CA HIS A 395 5.66 37.10 17.42
C HIS A 395 4.60 37.80 16.55
N ASP A 396 3.87 38.74 17.17
CA ASP A 396 3.18 39.83 16.48
C ASP A 396 2.95 40.95 17.52
N ASP A 397 3.97 41.79 17.70
CA ASP A 397 3.86 43.17 18.23
C ASP A 397 4.94 44.04 17.57
#